data_AF-A0A356KW76-F1
#
_entry.id   AF-A0A356KW76-F1
#
_cell.length_a   1.000
_cell.length_b   1.000
_cell.length_c   1.000
_cell.angle_alpha   90.00
_cell.angle_beta   90.00
_cell.angle_gamma   90.00
#
_symmetry.space_group_name_H-M   'P 1'
#
loop_
_entity.id
_entity.type
_entity.pdbx_description
1 polymer ?
#
loop_
_entity_poly.entity_id
_entity_poly.type
_entity_poly.pdbx_seq_one_letter_code
_entity_poly.pdbx_strand_id
1 'polypeptide(L)'
;MTEAKQHHYSLHIFDEREFRHRFLPALQGDEAIVRELLEAANAAGPSWTALHKMFDETRPLWEQAMEAQDGHAAQRTGFAGFARLQAHLRPAYVITGAGLTHIERGAFPELCSYIKSPGVLLMEGDSALPQVPANLPSRVPGRCQTTPSGGGVVLKEDVRPFLQALRGDLPRLAESFSRQGLPAEQAITLILAAAVEAKLKGSALFEAVDCFVEDTHLPADHQLTWERQEQLPTAIRREAGRVFGREVVSERLQQMLEEEVPRRPASAVPYSPQSSYSVGQKIEHKNFGAGEVTRVLDSRRLKVRFAEEEKVLVQGLKPAAPRRPEPEDERDDSDSDESAE
;
A
#
# COMPACT_ATOMS: atom_id res chain seq x y z
N MET A 1 -26.57 27.94 4.07
CA MET A 1 -26.24 26.50 4.07
C MET A 1 -25.00 26.35 4.93
N THR A 2 -25.12 25.70 6.08
CA THR A 2 -23.98 25.35 6.93
C THR A 2 -23.23 24.21 6.26
N GLU A 3 -21.92 24.36 6.04
CA GLU A 3 -21.07 23.23 5.66
C GLU A 3 -21.23 22.13 6.71
N ALA A 4 -21.60 20.92 6.27
CA ALA A 4 -21.61 19.78 7.18
C ALA A 4 -20.17 19.54 7.64
N LYS A 5 -19.92 19.64 8.96
CA LYS A 5 -18.61 19.28 9.53
C LYS A 5 -18.28 17.86 9.07
N GLN A 6 -17.19 17.70 8.33
CA GLN A 6 -16.68 16.37 7.99
C GLN A 6 -16.17 15.72 9.28
N HIS A 7 -16.74 14.57 9.64
CA HIS A 7 -16.26 13.77 10.75
C HIS A 7 -14.99 13.01 10.35
N HIS A 8 -14.08 12.86 11.31
CA HIS A 8 -12.86 12.08 11.13
C HIS A 8 -12.94 10.80 11.96
N TYR A 9 -12.74 9.67 11.29
CA TYR A 9 -12.67 8.35 11.90
C TYR A 9 -11.21 7.93 11.97
N SER A 10 -10.91 7.09 12.95
CA SER A 10 -9.59 6.47 13.05
C SER A 10 -9.74 4.99 13.34
N LEU A 11 -9.00 4.15 12.64
CA LEU A 11 -8.92 2.72 12.91
C LEU A 11 -7.59 2.39 13.58
N HIS A 12 -7.67 1.73 14.73
CA HIS A 12 -6.57 1.38 15.60
C HIS A 12 -6.40 -0.14 15.64
N ILE A 13 -5.16 -0.59 15.53
CA ILE A 13 -4.79 -2.00 15.67
C ILE A 13 -4.27 -2.25 17.08
N PHE A 14 -5.07 -2.91 17.91
CA PHE A 14 -4.75 -3.04 19.33
C PHE A 14 -4.94 -4.47 19.85
N ASP A 15 -4.23 -4.79 20.92
CA ASP A 15 -4.45 -6.02 21.68
C ASP A 15 -5.46 -5.72 22.79
N GLU A 16 -6.55 -6.49 22.84
CA GLU A 16 -7.57 -6.36 23.88
C GLU A 16 -6.99 -6.54 25.28
N ARG A 17 -5.94 -7.36 25.42
CA ARG A 17 -5.20 -7.51 26.68
C ARG A 17 -4.50 -6.24 27.10
N GLU A 18 -3.98 -5.47 26.14
CA GLU A 18 -3.33 -4.19 26.41
C GLU A 18 -4.34 -3.17 26.97
N PHE A 19 -5.56 -3.13 26.39
CA PHE A 19 -6.65 -2.33 26.94
C PHE A 19 -7.02 -2.77 28.36
N ARG A 20 -7.29 -4.07 28.55
CA ARG A 20 -7.80 -4.62 29.82
C ARG A 20 -6.78 -4.59 30.96
N HIS A 21 -5.52 -4.93 30.67
CA HIS A 21 -4.51 -5.15 31.71
C HIS A 21 -3.54 -3.99 31.89
N ARG A 22 -3.52 -3.02 30.98
CA ARG A 22 -2.66 -1.84 31.10
C ARG A 22 -3.48 -0.56 31.14
N PHE A 23 -4.26 -0.30 30.09
CA PHE A 23 -4.97 0.98 30.01
C PHE A 23 -6.04 1.16 31.09
N LEU A 24 -6.92 0.17 31.31
CA LEU A 24 -7.96 0.26 32.34
C LEU A 24 -7.38 0.41 33.76
N PRO A 25 -6.41 -0.40 34.20
CA PRO A 25 -5.74 -0.18 35.49
C PRO A 25 -5.07 1.20 35.61
N ALA A 26 -4.43 1.70 34.55
CA ALA A 26 -3.85 3.05 34.56
C ALA A 26 -4.91 4.15 34.72
N LEU A 27 -6.08 3.98 34.08
CA LEU A 27 -7.24 4.86 34.30
C LEU A 27 -7.79 4.75 35.73
N GLN A 28 -7.70 3.58 36.35
CA GLN A 28 -8.12 3.34 37.74
C GLN A 28 -7.09 3.82 38.79
N GLY A 29 -5.98 4.42 38.38
CA GLY A 29 -4.99 5.00 39.29
C GLY A 29 -3.79 4.11 39.60
N ASP A 30 -3.55 3.03 38.85
CA ASP A 30 -2.31 2.26 38.98
C ASP A 30 -1.11 3.03 38.39
N GLU A 31 -0.42 3.78 39.25
CA GLU A 31 0.72 4.61 38.88
C GLU A 31 1.94 3.82 38.35
N ALA A 32 2.06 2.53 38.70
CA ALA A 32 3.13 1.69 38.15
C ALA A 32 2.89 1.43 36.65
N ILE A 33 1.63 1.14 36.30
CA ILE A 33 1.23 0.91 34.91
C ILE A 33 1.21 2.22 34.10
N VAL A 34 0.79 3.33 34.70
CA VAL A 34 0.89 4.67 34.07
C VAL A 34 2.33 4.94 33.65
N ARG A 35 3.30 4.72 34.56
CA ARG A 35 4.73 4.88 34.24
C ARG A 35 5.18 3.98 33.10
N GLU A 36 4.77 2.70 33.11
CA GLU A 36 5.11 1.74 32.05
C GLU A 36 4.56 2.16 30.68
N LEU A 37 3.32 2.66 30.63
CA LEU A 37 2.69 3.14 29.39
C LEU A 37 3.38 4.39 28.85
N LEU A 38 3.74 5.31 29.75
CA LEU A 38 4.47 6.51 29.38
C LEU A 38 5.87 6.17 28.87
N GLU A 39 6.59 5.25 29.51
CA GLU A 39 7.91 4.76 29.06
C GLU A 39 7.83 4.15 27.66
N ALA A 40 6.82 3.32 27.41
CA ALA A 40 6.59 2.74 26.08
C ALA A 40 6.32 3.80 25.02
N ALA A 41 5.56 4.86 25.36
CA ALA A 41 5.28 5.93 24.42
C ALA A 41 6.46 6.88 24.21
N ASN A 42 7.28 7.13 25.22
CA ASN A 42 8.53 7.90 25.09
C ASN A 42 9.47 7.25 24.07
N ALA A 43 9.55 5.92 24.11
CA ALA A 43 10.35 5.15 23.16
C ALA A 43 9.79 5.25 21.73
N ALA A 44 8.49 5.52 21.58
CA ALA A 44 7.83 5.71 20.30
C ALA A 44 7.91 7.16 19.77
N GLY A 45 8.18 8.16 20.62
CA GLY A 45 8.31 9.56 20.22
C GLY A 45 8.16 10.59 21.36
N PRO A 46 8.20 11.90 21.05
CA PRO A 46 8.42 12.97 22.05
C PRO A 46 7.18 13.39 22.88
N SER A 47 6.09 12.62 22.92
CA SER A 47 4.80 13.10 23.44
C SER A 47 4.51 12.79 24.91
N TRP A 48 5.54 12.66 25.77
CA TRP A 48 5.37 12.31 27.19
C TRP A 48 4.39 13.23 27.94
N THR A 49 4.53 14.54 27.76
CA THR A 49 3.67 15.55 28.39
C THR A 49 2.22 15.46 27.94
N ALA A 50 1.99 15.14 26.65
CA ALA A 50 0.65 14.97 26.10
C ALA A 50 -0.09 13.77 26.73
N LEU A 51 0.66 12.69 27.03
CA LEU A 51 0.08 11.49 27.62
C LEU A 51 -0.23 11.63 29.10
N HIS A 52 0.64 12.31 29.87
CA HIS A 52 0.29 12.67 31.25
C HIS A 52 -0.97 13.51 31.29
N LYS A 53 -1.02 14.57 30.47
CA LYS A 53 -2.19 15.43 30.38
C LYS A 53 -3.45 14.64 30.00
N MET A 54 -3.33 13.67 29.10
CA MET A 54 -4.44 12.79 28.73
C MET A 54 -4.93 11.95 29.93
N PHE A 55 -4.06 11.40 30.77
CA PHE A 55 -4.49 10.72 31.99
C PHE A 55 -5.08 11.69 33.02
N ASP A 56 -4.49 12.86 33.21
CA ASP A 56 -4.99 13.91 34.14
C ASP A 56 -6.39 14.39 33.76
N GLU A 57 -6.72 14.43 32.46
CA GLU A 57 -8.05 14.81 31.96
C GLU A 57 -9.04 13.63 31.97
N THR A 58 -8.59 12.43 31.60
CA THR A 58 -9.48 11.27 31.39
C THR A 58 -9.87 10.62 32.72
N ARG A 59 -8.96 10.56 33.70
CA ARG A 59 -9.17 9.88 34.98
C ARG A 59 -10.30 10.51 35.80
N PRO A 60 -10.34 11.83 36.06
CA PRO A 60 -11.42 12.42 36.87
C PRO A 60 -12.81 12.24 36.23
N LEU A 61 -12.88 12.33 34.90
CA LEU A 61 -14.12 12.11 34.15
C LEU A 61 -14.58 10.65 34.22
N TRP A 62 -13.62 9.72 34.22
CA TRP A 62 -13.90 8.30 34.36
C TRP A 62 -14.36 7.99 35.79
N GLU A 63 -13.63 8.47 36.81
CA GLU A 63 -14.00 8.34 38.23
C GLU A 63 -15.41 8.90 38.49
N GLN A 64 -15.71 10.10 38.00
CA GLN A 64 -17.05 10.69 38.11
C GLN A 64 -18.13 9.81 37.46
N ALA A 65 -17.87 9.26 36.27
CA ALA A 65 -18.80 8.36 35.59
C ALA A 65 -19.01 7.05 36.39
N MET A 66 -17.94 6.53 36.98
CA MET A 66 -17.96 5.34 37.83
C MET A 66 -18.75 5.57 39.12
N GLU A 67 -18.52 6.69 39.80
CA GLU A 67 -19.27 7.10 41.00
C GLU A 67 -20.76 7.30 40.71
N ALA A 68 -21.08 7.89 39.55
CA ALA A 68 -22.45 8.07 39.08
C ALA A 68 -23.10 6.79 38.53
N GLN A 69 -22.34 5.68 38.44
CA GLN A 69 -22.74 4.43 37.78
C GLN A 69 -23.22 4.63 36.32
N ASP A 70 -22.71 5.65 35.63
CA ASP A 70 -23.03 5.93 34.23
C ASP A 70 -22.07 5.17 33.31
N GLY A 71 -22.44 3.92 32.99
CA GLY A 71 -21.67 3.06 32.09
C GLY A 71 -21.48 3.64 30.68
N HIS A 72 -22.42 4.48 30.22
CA HIS A 72 -22.25 5.18 28.95
C HIS A 72 -21.17 6.24 29.05
N ALA A 73 -21.20 7.11 30.06
CA ALA A 73 -20.18 8.12 30.28
C ALA A 73 -18.80 7.49 30.47
N ALA A 74 -18.71 6.40 31.24
CA ALA A 74 -17.48 5.64 31.39
C ALA A 74 -16.97 5.23 30.00
N GLN A 75 -17.77 4.51 29.20
CA GLN A 75 -17.40 4.12 27.85
C GLN A 75 -16.89 5.30 27.01
N ARG A 76 -17.62 6.42 26.98
CA ARG A 76 -17.22 7.61 26.18
C ARG A 76 -15.83 8.09 26.59
N THR A 77 -15.60 8.27 27.88
CA THR A 77 -14.34 8.76 28.44
C THR A 77 -13.19 7.78 28.19
N GLY A 78 -13.38 6.50 28.50
CA GLY A 78 -12.35 5.48 28.37
C GLY A 78 -11.93 5.25 26.91
N PHE A 79 -12.87 5.17 25.97
CA PHE A 79 -12.54 4.94 24.56
C PHE A 79 -11.99 6.18 23.85
N ALA A 80 -12.33 7.39 24.30
CA ALA A 80 -11.66 8.60 23.84
C ALA A 80 -10.19 8.62 24.28
N GLY A 81 -9.91 8.35 25.56
CA GLY A 81 -8.55 8.27 26.09
C GLY A 81 -7.73 7.13 25.47
N PHE A 82 -8.34 5.96 25.28
CA PHE A 82 -7.65 4.80 24.72
C PHE A 82 -7.21 5.01 23.28
N ALA A 83 -8.09 5.58 22.44
CA ALA A 83 -7.75 5.90 21.05
C ALA A 83 -6.56 6.86 20.96
N ARG A 84 -6.53 7.88 21.83
CA ARG A 84 -5.43 8.83 21.93
C ARG A 84 -4.13 8.13 22.31
N LEU A 85 -4.16 7.29 23.36
CA LEU A 85 -3.00 6.49 23.75
C LEU A 85 -2.50 5.60 22.60
N GLN A 86 -3.41 4.89 21.92
CA GLN A 86 -3.05 4.00 20.82
C GLN A 86 -2.39 4.74 19.66
N ALA A 87 -2.84 5.95 19.30
CA ALA A 87 -2.18 6.75 18.27
C ALA A 87 -0.76 7.22 18.63
N HIS A 88 -0.42 7.27 19.92
CA HIS A 88 0.96 7.54 20.36
C HIS A 88 1.82 6.28 20.33
N LEU A 89 1.25 5.12 20.67
CA LEU A 89 1.98 3.85 20.72
C LEU A 89 2.14 3.21 19.34
N ARG A 90 1.16 3.41 18.45
CA ARG A 90 1.04 2.71 17.19
C ARG A 90 0.42 3.57 16.09
N PRO A 91 0.74 3.24 14.83
CA PRO A 91 0.00 3.68 13.67
C PRO A 91 -1.53 3.57 13.79
N ALA A 92 -2.23 4.67 13.51
CA ALA A 92 -3.68 4.68 13.29
C ALA A 92 -3.99 5.03 11.82
N TYR A 93 -5.06 4.46 11.29
CA TYR A 93 -5.58 4.78 9.95
C TYR A 93 -6.64 5.87 10.06
N VAL A 94 -6.37 7.07 9.55
CA VAL A 94 -7.35 8.16 9.55
C VAL A 94 -8.24 8.05 8.31
N ILE A 95 -9.55 7.94 8.53
CA ILE A 95 -10.54 7.87 7.47
C ILE A 95 -11.45 9.09 7.57
N THR A 96 -11.45 9.92 6.52
CA THR A 96 -12.36 11.05 6.44
C THR A 96 -13.74 10.58 6.00
N GLY A 97 -14.79 10.94 6.74
CA GLY A 97 -16.18 10.78 6.32
C GLY A 97 -16.82 9.41 6.54
N ALA A 98 -16.11 8.29 6.45
CA ALA A 98 -16.72 6.95 6.59
C ALA A 98 -15.86 5.96 7.37
N GLY A 99 -16.50 5.04 8.09
CA GLY A 99 -15.81 4.01 8.87
C GLY A 99 -16.66 2.73 9.06
N LEU A 100 -16.25 1.85 9.97
CA LEU A 100 -16.99 0.66 10.41
C LEU A 100 -18.44 0.99 10.80
N THR A 101 -18.68 2.08 11.54
CA THR A 101 -20.03 2.47 11.96
C THR A 101 -20.94 2.92 10.81
N HIS A 102 -20.37 3.26 9.65
CA HIS A 102 -21.10 3.64 8.45
C HIS A 102 -21.64 2.43 7.69
N ILE A 103 -21.15 1.22 7.97
CA ILE A 103 -21.66 -0.02 7.38
C ILE A 103 -23.09 -0.26 7.88
N GLU A 104 -24.05 -0.25 6.97
CA GLU A 104 -25.47 -0.38 7.30
C GLU A 104 -25.88 -1.82 7.58
N ARG A 105 -26.32 -2.09 8.82
CA ARG A 105 -26.77 -3.44 9.22
C ARG A 105 -27.86 -4.02 8.30
N GLY A 106 -28.77 -3.20 7.81
CA GLY A 106 -29.84 -3.66 6.91
C GLY A 106 -29.32 -4.11 5.54
N ALA A 107 -28.27 -3.47 5.03
CA ALA A 107 -27.65 -3.79 3.75
C ALA A 107 -26.55 -4.87 3.86
N PHE A 108 -25.87 -4.93 5.00
CA PHE A 108 -24.70 -5.77 5.26
C PHE A 108 -24.81 -6.53 6.60
N PRO A 109 -25.83 -7.39 6.77
CA PRO A 109 -26.09 -8.05 8.05
C PRO A 109 -24.94 -8.96 8.50
N GLU A 110 -24.28 -9.66 7.58
CA GLU A 110 -23.14 -10.52 7.89
C GLU A 110 -21.94 -9.72 8.38
N LEU A 111 -21.52 -8.67 7.66
CA LEU A 111 -20.45 -7.77 8.10
C LEU A 111 -20.72 -7.16 9.47
N CYS A 112 -21.93 -6.65 9.68
CA CYS A 112 -22.31 -6.04 10.96
C CYS A 112 -22.42 -7.04 12.11
N SER A 113 -22.45 -8.35 11.85
CA SER A 113 -22.44 -9.36 12.92
C SER A 113 -21.11 -9.42 13.67
N TYR A 114 -20.01 -9.06 12.99
CA TYR A 114 -18.65 -9.01 13.56
C TYR A 114 -18.30 -7.66 14.21
N ILE A 115 -19.05 -6.59 13.89
CA ILE A 115 -18.82 -5.25 14.44
C ILE A 115 -19.61 -5.10 15.74
N LYS A 116 -18.90 -5.05 16.87
CA LYS A 116 -19.48 -4.91 18.21
C LYS A 116 -19.38 -3.45 18.69
N SER A 117 -20.18 -3.13 19.70
CA SER A 117 -19.97 -1.90 20.48
C SER A 117 -18.66 -2.02 21.26
N PRO A 118 -17.82 -0.97 21.32
CA PRO A 118 -16.60 -0.97 22.13
C PRO A 118 -16.86 -1.31 23.61
N GLY A 119 -18.08 -1.05 24.11
CA GLY A 119 -18.48 -1.40 25.47
C GLY A 119 -18.37 -2.88 25.81
N VAL A 120 -18.34 -3.78 24.81
CA VAL A 120 -18.05 -5.22 25.02
C VAL A 120 -16.68 -5.44 25.68
N LEU A 121 -15.71 -4.56 25.42
CA LEU A 121 -14.39 -4.61 26.04
C LEU A 121 -14.43 -4.20 27.52
N LEU A 122 -15.53 -3.61 28.01
CA LEU A 122 -15.73 -3.29 29.43
C LEU A 122 -16.53 -4.37 30.17
N MET A 123 -17.09 -5.36 29.45
CA MET A 123 -18.00 -6.35 30.01
C MET A 123 -17.33 -7.67 30.41
N GLU A 124 -16.18 -8.03 29.82
CA GLU A 124 -15.52 -9.32 30.08
C GLU A 124 -14.30 -9.17 31.01
N GLY A 125 -14.47 -9.47 32.30
CA GLY A 125 -13.38 -9.46 33.28
C GLY A 125 -13.90 -9.24 34.71
N ASP A 126 -13.04 -9.36 35.71
CA ASP A 126 -13.39 -9.16 37.14
C ASP A 126 -13.86 -7.73 37.46
N SER A 127 -13.68 -6.79 36.52
CA SER A 127 -14.13 -5.39 36.58
C SER A 127 -15.36 -5.11 35.71
N ALA A 128 -16.14 -6.14 35.36
CA ALA A 128 -17.37 -5.99 34.58
C ALA A 128 -18.26 -4.92 35.22
N LEU A 129 -18.44 -3.79 34.53
CA LEU A 129 -19.36 -2.76 34.98
C LEU A 129 -20.77 -3.34 34.95
N PRO A 130 -21.43 -3.58 36.10
CA PRO A 130 -22.67 -4.34 36.17
C PRO A 130 -23.84 -3.66 35.43
N GLN A 131 -23.67 -2.41 34.98
CA GLN A 131 -24.66 -1.64 34.26
C GLN A 131 -24.25 -1.20 32.85
N VAL A 132 -23.12 -1.68 32.30
CA VAL A 132 -22.85 -1.46 30.86
C VAL A 132 -23.82 -2.34 30.07
N PRO A 133 -24.78 -1.76 29.31
CA PRO A 133 -25.79 -2.57 28.63
C PRO A 133 -25.10 -3.50 27.62
N ALA A 134 -25.39 -4.81 27.70
CA ALA A 134 -24.86 -5.80 26.77
C ALA A 134 -25.19 -5.50 25.29
N ASN A 135 -26.23 -4.68 25.07
CA ASN A 135 -26.76 -4.29 23.77
C ASN A 135 -26.62 -2.79 23.51
N LEU A 136 -25.53 -2.17 23.95
CA LEU A 136 -25.19 -0.83 23.49
C LEU A 136 -25.24 -0.81 21.96
N PRO A 137 -26.04 0.10 21.36
CA PRO A 137 -26.25 0.02 19.93
C PRO A 137 -24.91 0.25 19.24
N SER A 138 -24.53 -0.71 18.38
CA SER A 138 -23.34 -0.61 17.50
C SER A 138 -23.38 0.61 16.58
N ARG A 139 -24.53 1.30 16.54
CA ARG A 139 -24.71 2.66 16.06
C ARG A 139 -25.29 3.49 17.18
N VAL A 140 -24.51 4.40 17.76
CA VAL A 140 -25.15 5.57 18.39
C VAL A 140 -25.74 6.38 17.22
N PRO A 141 -27.07 6.53 17.09
CA PRO A 141 -27.62 7.36 16.03
C PRO A 141 -27.04 8.76 16.17
N GLY A 142 -26.55 9.39 15.09
CA GLY A 142 -25.93 10.73 15.17
C GLY A 142 -26.81 11.79 15.85
N ARG A 143 -28.14 11.58 15.87
CA ARG A 143 -29.13 12.40 16.58
C ARG A 143 -29.18 12.22 18.11
N CYS A 144 -28.50 11.22 18.66
CA CYS A 144 -28.41 10.95 20.11
C CYS A 144 -27.09 11.45 20.72
N GLN A 145 -26.22 12.09 19.94
CA GLN A 145 -24.95 12.63 20.39
C GLN A 145 -25.03 14.15 20.50
N THR A 146 -25.07 14.65 21.73
CA THR A 146 -24.58 16.01 22.03
C THR A 146 -23.04 16.03 22.11
N THR A 147 -22.39 14.86 22.13
CA THR A 147 -20.93 14.66 22.10
C THR A 147 -20.54 13.41 21.28
N PRO A 148 -19.47 13.47 20.46
CA PRO A 148 -19.13 12.44 19.48
C PRO A 148 -18.27 11.34 20.11
N SER A 149 -18.88 10.26 20.58
CA SER A 149 -18.13 9.04 20.89
C SER A 149 -19.02 7.83 20.70
N GLY A 150 -18.91 7.21 19.53
CA GLY A 150 -19.55 5.95 19.21
C GLY A 150 -18.77 5.30 18.08
N GLY A 151 -17.91 4.33 18.41
CA GLY A 151 -17.13 3.57 17.44
C GLY A 151 -17.61 2.14 17.28
N GLY A 152 -16.85 1.33 16.55
CA GLY A 152 -17.06 -0.11 16.39
C GLY A 152 -15.79 -0.88 16.68
N VAL A 153 -15.91 -2.10 17.21
CA VAL A 153 -14.77 -3.00 17.40
C VAL A 153 -15.01 -4.32 16.67
N VAL A 154 -13.98 -4.85 16.02
CA VAL A 154 -13.92 -6.23 15.53
C VAL A 154 -12.87 -6.95 16.38
N LEU A 155 -13.33 -7.93 17.15
CA LEU A 155 -12.48 -8.69 18.08
C LEU A 155 -11.48 -9.56 17.32
N LYS A 156 -10.37 -9.90 17.97
CA LYS A 156 -9.25 -10.62 17.35
C LYS A 156 -9.68 -11.89 16.60
N GLU A 157 -10.56 -12.69 17.20
CA GLU A 157 -11.11 -13.93 16.65
C GLU A 157 -11.99 -13.67 15.41
N ASP A 158 -12.66 -12.52 15.37
CA ASP A 158 -13.61 -12.13 14.33
C ASP A 158 -12.93 -11.41 13.16
N VAL A 159 -11.70 -10.92 13.30
CA VAL A 159 -10.99 -10.17 12.22
C VAL A 159 -10.87 -10.99 10.94
N ARG A 160 -10.57 -12.30 11.03
CA ARG A 160 -10.42 -13.14 9.82
C ARG A 160 -11.78 -13.39 9.13
N PRO A 161 -12.84 -13.86 9.83
CA PRO A 161 -14.18 -13.93 9.27
C PRO A 161 -14.68 -12.59 8.71
N PHE A 162 -14.49 -11.49 9.44
CA PHE A 162 -14.84 -10.15 9.00
C PHE A 162 -14.16 -9.77 7.68
N LEU A 163 -12.85 -9.99 7.56
CA LEU A 163 -12.10 -9.70 6.34
C LEU A 163 -12.61 -10.52 5.14
N GLN A 164 -13.05 -11.76 5.36
CA GLN A 164 -13.62 -12.61 4.31
C GLN A 164 -14.99 -12.07 3.85
N ALA A 165 -15.87 -11.75 4.79
CA ALA A 165 -17.16 -11.12 4.49
C ALA A 165 -16.99 -9.77 3.78
N LEU A 166 -16.05 -8.94 4.25
CA LEU A 166 -15.72 -7.64 3.67
C LEU A 166 -15.34 -7.76 2.20
N ARG A 167 -14.47 -8.72 1.86
CA ARG A 167 -14.05 -8.97 0.47
C ARG A 167 -15.23 -9.34 -0.43
N GLY A 168 -16.17 -10.15 0.07
CA GLY A 168 -17.37 -10.53 -0.68
C GLY A 168 -18.31 -9.35 -0.94
N ASP A 169 -18.37 -8.40 -0.02
CA ASP A 169 -19.28 -7.25 -0.08
C ASP A 169 -18.66 -5.95 -0.63
N LEU A 170 -17.36 -5.93 -0.98
CA LEU A 170 -16.67 -4.71 -1.41
C LEU A 170 -17.41 -3.91 -2.50
N PRO A 171 -17.90 -4.51 -3.61
CA PRO A 171 -18.63 -3.75 -4.63
C PRO A 171 -19.92 -3.11 -4.12
N ARG A 172 -20.69 -3.87 -3.32
CA ARG A 172 -21.94 -3.38 -2.72
C ARG A 172 -21.67 -2.29 -1.71
N LEU A 173 -20.58 -2.41 -0.94
CA LEU A 173 -20.16 -1.41 0.05
C LEU A 173 -19.71 -0.12 -0.63
N ALA A 174 -18.98 -0.21 -1.75
CA ALA A 174 -18.55 0.95 -2.53
C ALA A 174 -19.75 1.73 -3.08
N GLU A 175 -20.73 1.02 -3.62
CA GLU A 175 -21.98 1.62 -4.08
C GLU A 175 -22.76 2.27 -2.93
N SER A 176 -22.84 1.61 -1.77
CA SER A 176 -23.50 2.15 -0.58
C SER A 176 -22.85 3.46 -0.12
N PHE A 177 -21.53 3.49 0.03
CA PHE A 177 -20.81 4.71 0.43
C PHE A 177 -20.96 5.82 -0.61
N SER A 178 -20.91 5.48 -1.91
CA SER A 178 -21.10 6.45 -2.98
C SER A 178 -22.50 7.07 -2.95
N ARG A 179 -23.55 6.27 -2.73
CA ARG A 179 -24.95 6.75 -2.59
C ARG A 179 -25.15 7.66 -1.37
N GLN A 180 -24.35 7.47 -0.32
CA GLN A 180 -24.35 8.32 0.87
C GLN A 180 -23.50 9.59 0.70
N GLY A 181 -22.83 9.79 -0.45
CA GLY A 181 -21.94 10.93 -0.69
C GLY A 181 -20.60 10.85 0.05
N LEU A 182 -20.19 9.64 0.45
CA LEU A 182 -18.96 9.39 1.19
C LEU A 182 -17.79 9.10 0.24
N PRO A 183 -16.52 9.33 0.65
CA PRO A 183 -15.34 9.01 -0.16
C PRO A 183 -15.09 7.50 -0.21
N ALA A 184 -15.92 6.79 -0.98
CA ALA A 184 -16.04 5.33 -0.98
C ALA A 184 -14.70 4.60 -1.17
N GLU A 185 -13.88 5.07 -2.11
CA GLU A 185 -12.58 4.44 -2.40
C GLU A 185 -11.61 4.56 -1.23
N GLN A 186 -11.46 5.76 -0.67
CA GLN A 186 -10.60 5.99 0.49
C GLN A 186 -11.06 5.16 1.68
N ALA A 187 -12.36 5.16 1.96
CA ALA A 187 -12.95 4.43 3.07
C ALA A 187 -12.71 2.91 2.96
N ILE A 188 -13.03 2.32 1.80
CA ILE A 188 -12.81 0.90 1.56
C ILE A 188 -11.33 0.54 1.66
N THR A 189 -10.47 1.35 1.05
CA THR A 189 -9.03 1.11 1.05
C THR A 189 -8.49 1.05 2.47
N LEU A 190 -8.89 2.00 3.33
CA LEU A 190 -8.38 2.10 4.70
C LEU A 190 -9.02 1.07 5.64
N ILE A 191 -10.31 0.76 5.51
CA ILE A 191 -10.95 -0.34 6.26
C ILE A 191 -10.26 -1.68 5.91
N LEU A 192 -10.01 -1.93 4.61
CA LEU A 192 -9.35 -3.14 4.16
C LEU A 192 -7.89 -3.22 4.64
N ALA A 193 -7.15 -2.11 4.58
CA ALA A 193 -5.78 -2.03 5.09
C ALA A 193 -5.71 -2.35 6.59
N ALA A 194 -6.55 -1.68 7.38
CA ALA A 194 -6.58 -1.88 8.82
C ALA A 194 -6.99 -3.31 9.21
N ALA A 195 -8.01 -3.89 8.55
CA ALA A 195 -8.40 -5.27 8.80
C ALA A 195 -7.30 -6.29 8.43
N VAL A 196 -6.55 -6.05 7.36
CA VAL A 196 -5.40 -6.89 6.99
C VAL A 196 -4.27 -6.76 7.99
N GLU A 197 -3.96 -5.55 8.45
CA GLU A 197 -2.94 -5.34 9.47
C GLU A 197 -3.33 -6.01 10.80
N ALA A 198 -4.57 -5.86 11.25
CA ALA A 198 -5.10 -6.53 12.43
C ALA A 198 -4.92 -8.06 12.33
N LYS A 199 -5.25 -8.63 11.16
CA LYS A 199 -5.05 -10.05 10.89
C LYS A 199 -3.59 -10.47 10.98
N LEU A 200 -2.68 -9.71 10.35
CA LEU A 200 -1.25 -10.04 10.32
C LEU A 200 -0.61 -9.96 11.72
N LYS A 201 -1.05 -9.00 12.53
CA LYS A 201 -0.61 -8.82 13.92
C LYS A 201 -1.34 -9.72 14.93
N GLY A 202 -2.35 -10.47 14.49
CA GLY A 202 -3.21 -11.25 15.39
C GLY A 202 -3.83 -10.38 16.50
N SER A 203 -4.32 -9.21 16.12
CA SER A 203 -4.86 -8.14 16.98
C SER A 203 -6.31 -7.83 16.62
N ALA A 204 -7.00 -7.07 17.47
CA ALA A 204 -8.33 -6.53 17.20
C ALA A 204 -8.25 -5.25 16.35
N LEU A 205 -9.39 -4.83 15.82
CA LEU A 205 -9.58 -3.59 15.07
C LEU A 205 -10.60 -2.72 15.80
N PHE A 206 -10.23 -1.48 16.15
CA PHE A 206 -11.10 -0.55 16.84
C PHE A 206 -11.23 0.76 16.06
N GLU A 207 -12.46 1.18 15.82
CA GLU A 207 -12.78 2.50 15.31
C GLU A 207 -13.02 3.48 16.46
N ALA A 208 -12.33 4.61 16.43
CA ALA A 208 -12.65 5.77 17.24
C ALA A 208 -13.12 6.93 16.36
N VAL A 209 -14.20 7.58 16.78
CA VAL A 209 -14.83 8.73 16.10
C VAL A 209 -14.35 10.02 16.72
N ASP A 210 -13.93 10.96 15.88
CA ASP A 210 -13.54 12.33 16.22
C ASP A 210 -12.50 12.47 17.34
N CYS A 211 -11.82 11.38 17.73
CA CYS A 211 -10.83 11.40 18.80
C CYS A 211 -9.59 12.23 18.47
N PHE A 212 -9.42 12.63 17.19
CA PHE A 212 -8.34 13.47 16.66
C PHE A 212 -8.78 14.89 16.27
N VAL A 213 -10.06 15.25 16.40
CA VAL A 213 -10.55 16.56 15.97
C VAL A 213 -10.27 17.60 17.06
N GLU A 214 -9.43 18.58 16.70
CA GLU A 214 -9.17 19.87 17.37
C GLU A 214 -8.40 19.88 18.72
N ASP A 215 -8.49 18.84 19.56
CA ASP A 215 -7.87 18.86 20.91
C ASP A 215 -6.76 17.81 21.13
N THR A 216 -6.33 17.10 20.09
CA THR A 216 -5.21 16.18 20.29
C THR A 216 -3.92 16.95 20.38
N HIS A 217 -3.27 16.88 21.54
CA HIS A 217 -1.89 17.34 21.79
C HIS A 217 -0.84 16.59 20.96
N LEU A 218 -1.25 16.01 19.82
CA LEU A 218 -0.34 15.46 18.86
C LEU A 218 0.46 16.63 18.28
N PRO A 219 1.80 16.54 18.33
CA PRO A 219 2.66 17.46 17.62
C PRO A 219 2.22 17.62 16.15
N ALA A 220 2.40 18.80 15.55
CA ALA A 220 2.05 19.03 14.15
C ALA A 220 2.79 18.11 13.17
N ASP A 221 3.89 17.50 13.62
CA ASP A 221 4.70 16.51 12.91
C ASP A 221 4.41 15.05 13.33
N HIS A 222 3.40 14.80 14.18
CA HIS A 222 2.99 13.44 14.53
C HIS A 222 2.41 12.75 13.30
N GLN A 223 3.22 11.87 12.69
CA GLN A 223 2.84 11.17 11.47
C GLN A 223 1.85 10.05 11.80
N LEU A 224 0.56 10.33 11.64
CA LEU A 224 -0.45 9.29 11.49
C LEU A 224 -0.07 8.49 10.24
N THR A 225 0.27 7.22 10.46
CA THR A 225 1.19 6.44 9.62
C THR A 225 0.69 6.19 8.20
N TRP A 226 -0.57 6.48 7.92
CA TRP A 226 -1.18 6.20 6.62
C TRP A 226 -2.03 7.34 6.08
N GLU A 227 -1.61 8.60 6.27
CA GLU A 227 -2.18 9.71 5.49
C GLU A 227 -1.91 9.55 3.98
N ARG A 228 -0.84 8.84 3.59
CA ARG A 228 -0.45 8.69 2.17
C ARG A 228 -0.85 7.32 1.63
N GLN A 229 -1.90 7.28 0.80
CA GLN A 229 -2.36 6.07 0.10
C GLN A 229 -1.25 5.33 -0.66
N GLU A 230 -0.20 6.04 -1.08
CA GLU A 230 0.97 5.51 -1.80
C GLU A 230 1.80 4.51 -0.99
N GLN A 231 1.73 4.59 0.34
CA GLN A 231 2.51 3.71 1.21
C GLN A 231 1.80 2.36 1.43
N LEU A 232 0.48 2.28 1.15
CA LEU A 232 -0.30 1.06 1.40
C LEU A 232 0.20 -0.14 0.58
N PRO A 233 0.15 -1.37 1.13
CA PRO A 233 0.60 -2.55 0.40
C PRO A 233 -0.09 -2.69 -0.96
N THR A 234 0.67 -3.00 -2.01
CA THR A 234 0.16 -3.09 -3.40
C THR A 234 -1.03 -4.02 -3.55
N ALA A 235 -1.08 -5.11 -2.78
CA ALA A 235 -2.24 -6.02 -2.77
C ALA A 235 -3.55 -5.34 -2.32
N ILE A 236 -3.48 -4.44 -1.33
CA ILE A 236 -4.64 -3.69 -0.84
C ILE A 236 -5.11 -2.69 -1.88
N ARG A 237 -4.18 -1.91 -2.44
CA ARG A 237 -4.48 -0.94 -3.51
C ARG A 237 -5.08 -1.60 -4.73
N ARG A 238 -4.57 -2.78 -5.11
CA ARG A 238 -5.10 -3.59 -6.21
C ARG A 238 -6.52 -4.08 -5.94
N GLU A 239 -6.76 -4.59 -4.73
CA GLU A 239 -8.08 -5.09 -4.37
C GLU A 239 -9.12 -3.96 -4.34
N ALA A 240 -8.79 -2.83 -3.72
CA ALA A 240 -9.64 -1.64 -3.75
C ALA A 240 -9.84 -1.13 -5.19
N GLY A 241 -8.77 -0.98 -5.97
CA GLY A 241 -8.82 -0.52 -7.35
C GLY A 241 -9.72 -1.35 -8.25
N ARG A 242 -9.72 -2.69 -8.09
CA ARG A 242 -10.62 -3.60 -8.83
C ARG A 242 -12.09 -3.27 -8.61
N VAL A 243 -12.47 -2.88 -7.40
CA VAL A 243 -13.85 -2.51 -7.05
C VAL A 243 -14.31 -1.29 -7.84
N PHE A 244 -13.39 -0.37 -8.15
CA PHE A 244 -13.64 0.84 -8.92
C PHE A 244 -13.27 0.71 -10.41
N GLY A 245 -13.13 -0.53 -10.91
CA GLY A 245 -12.82 -0.80 -12.33
C GLY A 245 -11.41 -0.40 -12.76
N ARG A 246 -10.50 -0.12 -11.82
CA ARG A 246 -9.09 0.12 -12.15
C ARG A 246 -8.37 -1.20 -12.32
N GLU A 247 -7.92 -1.47 -13.54
CA GLU A 247 -6.90 -2.49 -13.75
C GLU A 247 -5.57 -1.97 -13.16
N VAL A 248 -5.26 -2.38 -11.94
CA VAL A 248 -3.90 -2.22 -11.43
C VAL A 248 -3.03 -3.22 -12.18
N VAL A 249 -2.45 -2.71 -13.26
CA VAL A 249 -1.36 -3.33 -14.02
C VAL A 249 -0.32 -3.77 -13.00
N SER A 250 -0.02 -5.07 -12.93
CA SER A 250 0.90 -5.57 -11.90
C SER A 250 2.24 -4.84 -12.01
N GLU A 251 2.90 -4.54 -10.89
CA GLU A 251 4.24 -3.91 -10.88
C GLU A 251 5.23 -4.62 -11.81
N ARG A 252 5.07 -5.95 -11.99
CA ARG A 252 5.84 -6.74 -12.95
C ARG A 252 5.55 -6.39 -14.42
N LEU A 253 4.30 -6.13 -14.76
CA LEU A 253 3.89 -5.70 -16.10
C LEU A 253 4.28 -4.24 -16.34
N GLN A 254 4.22 -3.41 -15.28
CA GLN A 254 4.68 -2.02 -15.33
C GLN A 254 6.21 -1.94 -15.46
N GLN A 255 6.96 -2.79 -14.76
CA GLN A 255 8.41 -2.99 -14.96
C GLN A 255 8.72 -3.53 -16.36
N MET A 256 7.93 -4.48 -16.89
CA MET A 256 8.12 -4.96 -18.26
C MET A 256 7.85 -3.86 -19.30
N LEU A 257 6.85 -3.02 -19.07
CA LEU A 257 6.52 -1.87 -19.93
C LEU A 257 7.57 -0.74 -19.80
N GLU A 258 8.15 -0.55 -18.60
CA GLU A 258 9.24 0.39 -18.37
C GLU A 258 10.59 -0.13 -18.89
N GLU A 259 10.81 -1.45 -18.93
CA GLU A 259 11.96 -2.07 -19.60
C GLU A 259 11.89 -1.93 -21.14
N GLU A 260 10.71 -1.64 -21.71
CA GLU A 260 10.54 -1.23 -23.11
C GLU A 260 10.87 0.26 -23.36
N VAL A 261 11.26 1.03 -22.35
CA VAL A 261 11.75 2.41 -22.56
C VAL A 261 13.09 2.34 -23.31
N PRO A 262 13.21 2.98 -24.49
CA PRO A 262 14.36 2.81 -25.36
C PRO A 262 15.62 3.28 -24.66
N ARG A 263 16.52 2.33 -24.38
CA ARG A 263 17.89 2.60 -23.97
C ARG A 263 18.46 3.62 -24.95
N ARG A 264 19.00 4.73 -24.43
CA ARG A 264 19.69 5.78 -25.20
C ARG A 264 20.44 5.14 -26.37
N PRO A 265 20.29 5.65 -27.61
CA PRO A 265 20.89 5.01 -28.78
C PRO A 265 22.39 4.85 -28.52
N ALA A 266 22.81 3.60 -28.30
CA ALA A 266 24.22 3.28 -28.21
C ALA A 266 24.89 3.82 -29.49
N SER A 267 25.97 4.57 -29.34
CA SER A 267 26.77 5.02 -30.47
C SER A 267 27.14 3.82 -31.34
N ALA A 268 26.99 3.95 -32.65
CA ALA A 268 27.26 2.86 -33.58
C ALA A 268 28.70 2.35 -33.39
N VAL A 269 28.85 1.03 -33.28
CA VAL A 269 30.16 0.38 -33.09
C VAL A 269 30.71 -0.04 -34.47
N PRO A 270 31.99 0.19 -34.80
CA PRO A 270 32.55 -0.22 -36.08
C PRO A 270 32.40 -1.72 -36.33
N TYR A 271 31.96 -2.10 -37.54
CA TYR A 271 31.82 -3.50 -37.91
C TYR A 271 33.18 -4.17 -38.14
N SER A 272 33.46 -5.19 -37.33
CA SER A 272 34.50 -6.19 -37.51
C SER A 272 33.90 -7.59 -37.79
N PRO A 273 34.46 -8.35 -38.76
CA PRO A 273 34.11 -9.75 -39.01
C PRO A 273 34.45 -10.72 -37.87
N GLN A 274 35.19 -10.30 -36.84
CA GLN A 274 35.61 -11.12 -35.70
C GLN A 274 34.81 -10.82 -34.42
N SER A 275 34.04 -9.74 -34.40
CA SER A 275 33.25 -9.35 -33.22
C SER A 275 31.92 -10.09 -33.15
N SER A 276 31.42 -10.29 -31.94
CA SER A 276 30.05 -10.76 -31.67
C SER A 276 29.07 -9.58 -31.58
N TYR A 277 27.87 -9.74 -32.14
CA TYR A 277 26.83 -8.69 -32.11
C TYR A 277 25.50 -9.21 -31.56
N SER A 278 24.74 -8.30 -30.93
CA SER A 278 23.41 -8.57 -30.39
C SER A 278 22.31 -7.88 -31.21
N VAL A 279 21.10 -8.44 -31.19
CA VAL A 279 19.93 -7.80 -31.83
C VAL A 279 19.67 -6.42 -31.21
N GLY A 280 19.36 -5.42 -32.04
CA GLY A 280 19.19 -4.02 -31.65
C GLY A 280 20.50 -3.22 -31.57
N GLN A 281 21.65 -3.85 -31.76
CA GLN A 281 22.93 -3.16 -31.76
C GLN A 281 23.13 -2.37 -33.06
N LYS A 282 23.53 -1.09 -32.93
CA LYS A 282 23.94 -0.26 -34.05
C LYS A 282 25.39 -0.52 -34.40
N ILE A 283 25.64 -0.79 -35.67
CA ILE A 283 26.97 -1.03 -36.23
C ILE A 283 27.27 -0.04 -37.35
N GLU A 284 28.54 0.25 -37.60
CA GLU A 284 29.00 1.06 -38.73
C GLU A 284 29.82 0.21 -39.69
N HIS A 285 29.26 -0.06 -40.88
CA HIS A 285 29.89 -0.91 -41.90
C HIS A 285 30.54 -0.06 -42.98
N LYS A 286 31.82 -0.33 -43.29
CA LYS A 286 32.63 0.45 -44.24
C LYS A 286 31.94 0.74 -45.59
N ASN A 287 31.20 -0.24 -46.13
CA ASN A 287 30.54 -0.11 -47.44
C ASN A 287 29.05 0.24 -47.37
N PHE A 288 28.40 0.08 -46.21
CA PHE A 288 26.93 0.18 -46.09
C PHE A 288 26.49 1.27 -45.09
N GLY A 289 27.44 1.94 -44.44
CA GLY A 289 27.16 2.97 -43.45
C GLY A 289 26.64 2.41 -42.13
N ALA A 290 25.89 3.22 -41.39
CA ALA A 290 25.28 2.82 -40.13
C ALA A 290 24.08 1.88 -40.36
N GLY A 291 24.02 0.78 -39.62
CA GLY A 291 22.94 -0.19 -39.66
C GLY A 291 22.64 -0.79 -38.30
N GLU A 292 21.47 -1.40 -38.15
CA GLU A 292 21.04 -2.05 -36.91
C GLU A 292 20.87 -3.55 -37.12
N VAL A 293 21.42 -4.36 -36.21
CA VAL A 293 21.30 -5.81 -36.26
C VAL A 293 19.86 -6.20 -35.93
N THR A 294 19.07 -6.60 -36.93
CA THR A 294 17.67 -6.99 -36.74
C THR A 294 17.52 -8.46 -36.35
N ARG A 295 18.45 -9.31 -36.77
CA ARG A 295 18.43 -10.75 -36.42
C ARG A 295 19.81 -11.39 -36.52
N VAL A 296 20.18 -12.20 -35.54
CA VAL A 296 21.34 -13.13 -35.64
C VAL A 296 20.82 -14.45 -36.21
N LEU A 297 21.30 -14.84 -37.40
CA LEU A 297 20.84 -16.05 -38.08
C LEU A 297 21.59 -17.29 -37.60
N ASP A 298 22.91 -17.17 -37.43
CA ASP A 298 23.79 -18.17 -36.82
C ASP A 298 25.11 -17.53 -36.37
N SER A 299 26.07 -18.34 -35.89
CA SER A 299 27.40 -17.88 -35.45
C SER A 299 28.23 -17.13 -36.49
N ARG A 300 27.83 -17.13 -37.77
CA ARG A 300 28.54 -16.47 -38.86
C ARG A 300 27.66 -15.56 -39.70
N ARG A 301 26.35 -15.47 -39.46
CA ARG A 301 25.45 -14.70 -40.31
C ARG A 301 24.55 -13.81 -39.48
N LEU A 302 24.53 -12.53 -39.84
CA LEU A 302 23.71 -11.51 -39.21
C LEU A 302 22.93 -10.71 -40.24
N LYS A 303 21.64 -10.50 -39.98
CA LYS A 303 20.76 -9.67 -40.77
C LYS A 303 20.77 -8.26 -40.17
N VAL A 304 21.14 -7.28 -40.99
CA VAL A 304 21.33 -5.89 -40.59
C VAL A 304 20.49 -5.02 -41.50
N ARG A 305 19.75 -4.10 -40.90
CA ARG A 305 18.99 -3.08 -41.59
C ARG A 305 19.85 -1.82 -41.72
N PHE A 306 20.23 -1.50 -42.94
CA PHE A 306 20.82 -0.23 -43.32
C PHE A 306 19.70 0.72 -43.78
N ALA A 307 20.03 1.99 -44.06
CA ALA A 307 19.05 3.05 -44.31
C ALA A 307 17.98 2.70 -45.37
N GLU A 308 18.36 1.99 -46.43
CA GLU A 308 17.47 1.70 -47.57
C GLU A 308 17.24 0.20 -47.81
N GLU A 309 17.96 -0.68 -47.12
CA GLU A 309 17.95 -2.12 -47.40
C GLU A 309 18.37 -3.00 -46.20
N GLU A 310 17.84 -4.22 -46.14
CA GLU A 310 18.30 -5.26 -45.22
C GLU A 310 19.32 -6.17 -45.92
N LYS A 311 20.52 -6.28 -45.33
CA LYS A 311 21.58 -7.19 -45.82
C LYS A 311 21.92 -8.27 -44.82
N VAL A 312 22.33 -9.42 -45.35
CA VAL A 312 22.95 -10.48 -44.55
C VAL A 312 24.46 -10.32 -44.64
N LEU A 313 25.11 -10.01 -43.52
CA LEU A 313 26.56 -9.99 -43.43
C LEU A 313 27.06 -11.36 -42.97
N VAL A 314 28.16 -11.82 -43.58
CA VAL A 314 28.83 -13.07 -43.22
C VAL A 314 30.12 -12.75 -42.46
N GLN A 315 30.27 -13.31 -41.27
CA GLN A 315 31.43 -13.18 -40.40
C GLN A 315 32.44 -14.29 -40.67
N GLY A 316 33.73 -14.01 -40.43
CA GLY A 316 34.79 -15.03 -40.49
C GLY A 316 35.27 -15.46 -41.90
N LEU A 317 34.86 -14.79 -42.98
CA LEU A 317 35.49 -14.99 -44.29
C LEU A 317 36.81 -14.20 -44.34
N LYS A 318 37.94 -14.91 -44.31
CA LYS A 318 39.25 -14.34 -44.65
C LYS A 318 39.12 -13.75 -46.06
N PRO A 319 39.43 -12.45 -46.29
CA PRO A 319 39.35 -11.88 -47.62
C PRO A 319 40.22 -12.72 -48.56
N ALA A 320 39.65 -13.16 -49.67
CA ALA A 320 40.41 -13.84 -50.71
C ALA A 320 41.53 -12.91 -51.16
N ALA A 321 42.77 -13.40 -51.17
CA ALA A 321 43.93 -12.62 -51.56
C ALA A 321 43.68 -12.01 -52.96
N PRO A 322 44.12 -10.75 -53.20
CA PRO A 322 43.94 -10.11 -54.49
C PRO A 322 44.55 -10.99 -55.58
N ARG A 323 43.73 -11.37 -56.58
CA ARG A 323 44.21 -12.09 -57.76
C ARG A 323 45.31 -11.24 -58.40
N ARG A 324 46.51 -11.81 -58.55
CA ARG A 324 47.59 -11.18 -59.31
C ARG A 324 47.07 -10.90 -60.73
N PRO A 325 47.33 -9.73 -61.31
CA PRO A 325 47.06 -9.48 -62.72
C PRO A 325 47.82 -10.51 -63.56
N GLU A 326 47.13 -11.12 -64.52
CA GLU A 326 47.75 -12.02 -65.49
C GLU A 326 48.78 -11.24 -66.32
N PRO A 327 49.97 -11.81 -66.57
CA PRO A 327 50.98 -11.16 -67.40
C PRO A 327 50.48 -11.07 -68.84
N GLU A 328 50.64 -9.90 -69.45
CA GLU A 328 50.45 -9.71 -70.89
C GLU A 328 51.50 -10.52 -71.64
N ASP A 329 51.05 -11.44 -72.50
CA ASP A 329 51.90 -12.25 -73.39
C ASP A 329 52.73 -11.32 -74.29
N GLU A 330 54.03 -11.20 -74.00
CA GLU A 330 55.04 -10.67 -74.90
C GLU A 330 55.12 -11.60 -76.12
N ARG A 331 54.81 -11.04 -77.30
CA ARG A 331 55.10 -11.66 -78.58
C ARG A 331 56.60 -11.73 -78.76
N ASP A 332 57.14 -12.94 -78.79
CA ASP A 332 58.50 -13.19 -79.23
C ASP A 332 58.48 -13.49 -80.74
N ASP A 333 58.84 -12.47 -81.52
CA ASP A 333 59.27 -12.61 -82.90
C ASP A 333 60.68 -13.22 -82.90
N SER A 334 60.83 -14.49 -83.25
CA SER A 334 62.10 -14.96 -83.81
C SER A 334 61.97 -16.19 -84.70
N ASP A 335 62.46 -15.98 -85.92
CA ASP A 335 62.78 -16.92 -86.98
C ASP A 335 63.61 -18.13 -86.52
N SER A 336 63.33 -19.28 -87.13
CA SER A 336 64.31 -20.23 -87.68
C SER A 336 63.49 -21.39 -88.28
N ASP A 337 63.37 -21.50 -89.60
CA ASP A 337 64.34 -22.05 -90.55
C ASP A 337 64.58 -23.55 -90.36
N GLU A 338 64.82 -24.21 -91.51
CA GLU A 338 65.38 -25.56 -91.66
C GLU A 338 64.42 -26.78 -91.87
N SER A 339 64.11 -26.96 -93.17
CA SER A 339 64.49 -28.14 -94.00
C SER A 339 63.83 -29.51 -93.87
N ALA A 340 63.61 -30.07 -95.07
CA ALA A 340 63.57 -31.49 -95.49
C ALA A 340 62.31 -32.29 -95.10
N GLU A 341 61.62 -33.01 -95.99
CA GLU A 341 61.93 -33.59 -97.32
C GLU A 341 60.64 -33.71 -98.15
#